data_AF-A0A1L9T5C4-F1
#
_entry.id   AF-A0A1L9T5C4-F1
#
_cell.length_a   1.000
_cell.length_b   1.000
_cell.length_c   1.000
_cell.angle_alpha   90.00
_cell.angle_beta   90.00
_cell.angle_gamma   90.00
#
_symmetry.space_group_name_H-M   'P 1'
#
loop_
_entity.id
_entity.type
_entity.pdbx_description
1 polymer ?
#
loop_
_entity_poly.entity_id
_entity_poly.type
_entity_poly.pdbx_seq_one_letter_code
_entity_poly.pdbx_strand_id
1 'polypeptide(L)'
;MAPNLELDPGQSTVIAGMKPRYLQFMALLAFHTFIRERVDAAIFEVSHGGEFDSTNVIQNPVVTGISSLGLDHVAQLGSTLESIAWHKSGIFKLGAPAFSVIQEPGPADVMRRRACDRGTTVTFVSANENLQPDAGVLGVAVQRLNCSLALELAKAFVSAKSPCSILSDEDIQTGIRDFFLLGRFQVICNGNLQWFVDGAHNTLSLEEAAKWFVKATTPGRNNSWCRAVIFSHHSQGRDGLELVQRLAQVLCSHNFSPERVIFTTYKHTDAAGISE
;
A
#
# COMPACT_ATOMS: atom_id res chain seq x y z
N MET A 1 18.75 -25.74 -8.65
CA MET A 1 20.05 -25.12 -8.95
C MET A 1 19.81 -24.03 -9.98
N ALA A 2 19.80 -22.77 -9.58
CA ALA A 2 19.85 -21.65 -10.52
C ALA A 2 21.31 -21.51 -10.99
N PRO A 3 21.58 -21.23 -12.27
CA PRO A 3 22.94 -21.09 -12.75
C PRO A 3 23.54 -19.79 -12.19
N ASN A 4 24.77 -19.88 -11.68
CA ASN A 4 25.59 -18.72 -11.34
C ASN A 4 25.82 -17.89 -12.62
N LEU A 5 25.21 -16.71 -12.67
CA LEU A 5 25.60 -15.65 -13.59
C LEU A 5 26.59 -14.77 -12.83
N GLU A 6 27.87 -15.15 -12.89
CA GLU A 6 28.95 -14.20 -12.64
C GLU A 6 28.91 -13.16 -13.78
N LEU A 7 28.50 -11.94 -13.44
CA LEU A 7 28.48 -10.82 -14.39
C LEU A 7 29.89 -10.20 -14.45
N ASP A 8 30.57 -10.42 -15.57
CA ASP A 8 31.81 -9.75 -15.94
C ASP A 8 31.53 -8.24 -16.16
N PRO A 9 32.21 -7.31 -15.46
CA PRO A 9 31.93 -5.87 -15.53
C PRO A 9 32.12 -5.24 -16.91
N GLY A 10 32.74 -5.96 -17.87
CA GLY A 10 33.10 -5.45 -19.20
C GLY A 10 32.16 -5.82 -20.36
N GLN A 11 31.16 -6.70 -20.17
CA GLN A 11 30.25 -7.10 -21.26
C GLN A 11 28.80 -6.79 -20.91
N SER A 12 28.29 -5.66 -21.42
CA SER A 12 26.86 -5.43 -21.50
C SER A 12 26.28 -6.29 -22.62
N THR A 13 26.04 -7.58 -22.34
CA THR A 13 25.20 -8.42 -23.19
C THR A 13 23.76 -7.97 -23.05
N VAL A 14 23.38 -6.94 -23.80
CA VAL A 14 21.99 -6.72 -24.16
C VAL A 14 21.59 -7.90 -25.02
N ILE A 15 20.86 -8.86 -24.45
CA ILE A 15 20.32 -9.99 -25.21
C ILE A 15 19.29 -9.42 -26.18
N ALA A 16 19.71 -9.24 -27.44
CA ALA A 16 18.86 -8.72 -28.50
C ALA A 16 17.56 -9.55 -28.58
N GLY A 17 16.41 -8.89 -28.39
CA GLY A 17 15.08 -9.50 -28.49
C GLY A 17 14.37 -9.78 -27.17
N MET A 18 15.00 -9.61 -25.99
CA MET A 18 14.28 -9.72 -24.72
C MET A 18 13.40 -8.49 -24.46
N LYS A 19 12.09 -8.70 -24.33
CA LYS A 19 11.12 -7.66 -23.95
C LYS A 19 11.01 -7.58 -22.41
N PRO A 20 10.83 -6.36 -21.85
CA PRO A 20 10.57 -6.22 -20.42
C PRO A 20 9.27 -6.94 -20.03
N ARG A 21 9.25 -7.53 -18.84
CA ARG A 21 7.99 -8.03 -18.24
C ARG A 21 7.05 -6.87 -17.97
N TYR A 22 5.75 -7.15 -17.81
CA TYR A 22 4.73 -6.11 -17.64
C TYR A 22 5.09 -5.03 -16.60
N LEU A 23 5.43 -5.40 -15.37
CA LEU A 23 5.78 -4.42 -14.33
C LEU A 23 7.09 -3.67 -14.62
N GLN A 24 8.05 -4.30 -15.28
CA GLN A 24 9.28 -3.63 -15.74
C GLN A 24 8.96 -2.60 -16.82
N PHE A 25 8.09 -2.96 -17.77
CA PHE A 25 7.62 -2.05 -18.81
C PHE A 25 6.88 -0.85 -18.21
N MET A 26 5.98 -1.09 -17.25
CA MET A 26 5.26 -0.02 -16.56
C MET A 26 6.20 0.91 -15.80
N ALA A 27 7.22 0.38 -15.10
CA ALA A 27 8.24 1.20 -14.46
C ALA A 27 9.01 2.06 -15.47
N LEU A 28 9.45 1.48 -16.59
CA LEU A 28 10.13 2.20 -17.68
C LEU A 28 9.25 3.30 -18.28
N LEU A 29 7.98 3.02 -18.51
CA LEU A 29 7.01 4.00 -19.00
C LEU A 29 6.82 5.15 -18.01
N ALA A 30 6.71 4.85 -16.71
CA ALA A 30 6.60 5.86 -15.67
C ALA A 30 7.85 6.76 -15.62
N PHE A 31 9.06 6.17 -15.63
CA PHE A 31 10.30 6.94 -15.70
C PHE A 31 10.36 7.83 -16.93
N HIS A 32 10.07 7.28 -18.12
CA HIS A 32 10.07 8.04 -19.36
C HIS A 32 9.10 9.21 -19.31
N THR A 33 7.89 8.98 -18.80
CA THR A 33 6.84 10.00 -18.70
C THR A 33 7.26 11.10 -17.73
N PHE A 34 7.67 10.77 -16.51
CA PHE A 34 8.07 11.76 -15.49
C PHE A 34 9.29 12.58 -15.92
N ILE A 35 10.26 11.98 -16.61
CA ILE A 35 11.41 12.70 -17.17
C ILE A 35 10.96 13.67 -18.27
N ARG A 36 10.07 13.23 -19.17
CA ARG A 36 9.57 14.07 -20.27
C ARG A 36 8.72 15.23 -19.79
N GLU A 37 7.87 14.99 -18.80
CA GLU A 37 7.04 16.01 -18.16
C GLU A 37 7.83 16.91 -17.19
N ARG A 38 9.11 16.58 -16.93
CA ARG A 38 10.03 17.35 -16.08
C ARG A 38 9.45 17.60 -14.68
N VAL A 39 8.88 16.55 -14.07
CA VAL A 39 8.30 16.67 -12.73
C VAL A 39 9.36 16.99 -11.69
N ASP A 40 9.02 17.84 -10.71
CA ASP A 40 9.91 18.18 -9.59
C ASP A 40 9.99 17.04 -8.55
N ALA A 41 8.91 16.26 -8.44
CA ALA A 41 8.79 15.12 -7.54
C ALA A 41 8.13 13.96 -8.27
N ALA A 42 8.68 12.75 -8.09
CA ALA A 42 8.08 11.50 -8.56
C ALA A 42 7.96 10.54 -7.37
N ILE A 43 6.75 10.05 -7.14
CA ILE A 43 6.45 9.08 -6.09
C ILE A 43 6.29 7.71 -6.76
N PHE A 44 7.12 6.75 -6.36
CA PHE A 44 7.07 5.38 -6.88
C PHE A 44 6.54 4.44 -5.80
N GLU A 45 5.40 3.82 -6.09
CA GLU A 45 4.89 2.70 -5.31
C GLU A 45 5.60 1.41 -5.74
N VAL A 46 6.12 0.68 -4.75
CA VAL A 46 6.74 -0.63 -4.96
C VAL A 46 5.63 -1.65 -5.24
N SER A 47 5.74 -2.41 -6.32
CA SER A 47 4.71 -3.38 -6.69
C SER A 47 4.71 -4.59 -5.75
N HIS A 48 5.86 -5.28 -5.63
CA HIS A 48 5.98 -6.48 -4.80
C HIS A 48 7.32 -6.54 -4.10
N GLY A 49 7.30 -6.69 -2.77
CA GLY A 49 8.54 -6.75 -1.97
C GLY A 49 9.23 -5.39 -1.90
N GLY A 50 10.43 -5.28 -2.50
CA GLY A 50 11.26 -4.07 -2.46
C GLY A 50 12.64 -4.32 -3.07
N GLU A 51 13.43 -5.23 -2.48
CA GLU A 51 14.81 -5.54 -2.91
C GLU A 51 14.93 -5.82 -4.41
N PHE A 52 14.02 -6.64 -4.94
CA PHE A 52 14.02 -7.08 -6.34
C PHE A 52 12.89 -6.45 -7.17
N ASP A 53 12.26 -5.39 -6.65
CA ASP A 53 11.20 -4.70 -7.38
C ASP A 53 11.76 -3.88 -8.55
N SER A 54 10.98 -3.75 -9.63
CA SER A 54 11.42 -3.02 -10.84
C SER A 54 11.67 -1.53 -10.57
N THR A 55 11.05 -0.96 -9.55
CA THR A 55 11.27 0.43 -9.11
C THR A 55 12.56 0.60 -8.31
N ASN A 56 13.14 -0.47 -7.75
CA ASN A 56 14.34 -0.39 -6.90
C ASN A 56 15.64 -0.12 -7.68
N VAL A 57 15.54 0.12 -8.99
CA VAL A 57 16.61 0.68 -9.83
C VAL A 57 16.96 2.13 -9.47
N ILE A 58 16.09 2.83 -8.73
CA ILE A 58 16.35 4.18 -8.23
C ILE A 58 17.48 4.12 -7.19
N GLN A 59 18.67 4.60 -7.56
CA GLN A 59 19.86 4.53 -6.70
C GLN A 59 19.85 5.58 -5.58
N ASN A 60 19.35 6.79 -5.89
CA ASN A 60 19.37 7.94 -4.98
C ASN A 60 17.95 8.49 -4.76
N PRO A 61 17.04 7.73 -4.11
CA PRO A 61 15.75 8.27 -3.72
C PRO A 61 15.95 9.41 -2.72
N VAL A 62 15.09 10.42 -2.75
CA VAL A 62 15.18 11.54 -1.80
C VAL A 62 14.81 11.11 -0.38
N VAL A 63 13.85 10.19 -0.28
CA VAL A 63 13.34 9.62 0.97
C VAL A 63 12.67 8.28 0.64
N THR A 64 12.66 7.35 1.58
CA THR A 64 11.98 6.06 1.44
C THR A 64 11.04 5.79 2.61
N GLY A 65 9.94 5.08 2.35
CA GLY A 65 8.87 4.83 3.33
C GLY A 65 8.33 3.41 3.24
N ILE A 66 8.08 2.79 4.39
CA ILE A 66 7.44 1.46 4.47
C ILE A 66 6.19 1.56 5.36
N SER A 67 5.04 1.26 4.77
CA SER A 67 3.76 1.18 5.49
C SER A 67 3.66 -0.09 6.34
N SER A 68 2.50 -0.33 6.96
CA SER A 68 2.27 -1.53 7.79
C SER A 68 2.59 -2.81 7.01
N LEU A 69 3.33 -3.72 7.66
CA LEU A 69 3.62 -5.03 7.11
C LEU A 69 2.48 -6.00 7.43
N GLY A 70 2.06 -6.75 6.42
CA GLY A 70 1.11 -7.85 6.55
C GLY A 70 1.61 -9.05 5.78
N LEU A 71 1.12 -10.24 6.13
CA LEU A 71 1.35 -11.44 5.34
C LEU A 71 0.64 -11.28 3.99
N ASP A 72 1.43 -11.02 2.96
CA ASP A 72 0.97 -10.93 1.58
C ASP A 72 2.07 -11.46 0.65
N HIS A 73 1.67 -12.01 -0.50
CA HIS A 73 2.58 -12.56 -1.50
C HIS A 73 3.58 -13.59 -0.93
N VAL A 74 3.11 -14.48 -0.04
CA VAL A 74 3.94 -15.47 0.67
C VAL A 74 4.83 -16.30 -0.26
N ALA A 75 4.32 -16.69 -1.43
CA ALA A 75 5.09 -17.44 -2.42
C ALA A 75 6.33 -16.71 -2.95
N GLN A 76 6.33 -15.36 -2.92
CA GLN A 76 7.41 -14.52 -3.43
C GLN A 76 8.26 -13.89 -2.33
N LEU A 77 7.66 -13.54 -1.19
CA LEU A 77 8.31 -12.76 -0.13
C LEU A 77 8.67 -13.59 1.11
N GLY A 78 8.26 -14.86 1.15
CA GLY A 78 8.41 -15.76 2.28
C GLY A 78 7.20 -15.77 3.22
N SER A 79 7.17 -16.75 4.12
CA SER A 79 6.04 -17.03 5.01
C SER A 79 6.12 -16.33 6.36
N THR A 80 7.07 -15.41 6.57
CA THR A 80 7.25 -14.68 7.83
C THR A 80 7.29 -13.18 7.61
N LEU A 81 6.84 -12.42 8.60
CA LEU A 81 6.88 -10.96 8.55
C LEU A 81 8.33 -10.45 8.49
N GLU A 82 9.29 -11.17 9.07
CA GLU A 82 10.72 -10.90 8.99
C GLU A 82 11.25 -11.03 7.55
N SER A 83 10.82 -12.06 6.82
CA SER A 83 11.20 -12.24 5.40
C SER A 83 10.63 -11.10 4.55
N ILE A 84 9.37 -10.74 4.80
CA ILE A 84 8.69 -9.61 4.13
C ILE A 84 9.39 -8.29 4.47
N ALA A 85 9.77 -8.08 5.73
CA ALA A 85 10.51 -6.91 6.18
C ALA A 85 11.87 -6.81 5.49
N TRP A 86 12.59 -7.92 5.33
CA TRP A 86 13.87 -7.97 4.62
C TRP A 86 13.69 -7.54 3.16
N HIS A 87 12.69 -8.09 2.47
CA HIS A 87 12.39 -7.72 1.09
C HIS A 87 12.01 -6.24 0.97
N LYS A 88 11.06 -5.76 1.77
CA LYS A 88 10.57 -4.37 1.69
C LYS A 88 11.64 -3.34 2.05
N SER A 89 12.44 -3.60 3.08
CA SER A 89 13.58 -2.76 3.46
C SER A 89 14.72 -2.73 2.44
N GLY A 90 14.64 -3.53 1.37
CA GLY A 90 15.58 -3.47 0.25
C GLY A 90 15.56 -2.14 -0.52
N ILE A 91 14.52 -1.32 -0.33
CA ILE A 91 14.46 0.03 -0.89
C ILE A 91 15.30 1.05 -0.12
N PHE A 92 15.78 0.73 1.09
CA PHE A 92 16.62 1.65 1.85
C PHE A 92 17.95 1.88 1.13
N LYS A 93 18.33 3.15 0.98
CA LYS A 93 19.55 3.57 0.27
C LYS A 93 20.40 4.51 1.14
N LEU A 94 21.70 4.44 0.94
CA LEU A 94 22.67 5.35 1.54
C LEU A 94 22.32 6.81 1.20
N GLY A 95 22.39 7.69 2.19
CA GLY A 95 22.14 9.12 2.00
C GLY A 95 20.67 9.51 1.85
N ALA A 96 19.74 8.54 1.89
CA ALA A 96 18.30 8.79 1.90
C ALA A 96 17.73 8.47 3.29
N PRO A 97 16.99 9.39 3.94
CA PRO A 97 16.25 9.06 5.15
C PRO A 97 15.22 7.96 4.86
N ALA A 98 15.12 7.01 5.79
CA ALA A 98 14.16 5.92 5.73
C ALA A 98 13.14 6.05 6.86
N PHE A 99 11.87 5.91 6.52
CA PHE A 99 10.77 5.91 7.47
C PHE A 99 9.98 4.60 7.38
N SER A 100 9.42 4.19 8.50
CA SER A 100 8.43 3.11 8.56
C SER A 100 7.38 3.46 9.57
N VAL A 101 6.15 2.97 9.42
CA VAL A 101 5.24 2.91 10.57
C VAL A 101 5.78 1.92 11.61
N ILE A 102 5.33 2.02 12.86
CA ILE A 102 5.68 1.05 13.91
C ILE A 102 5.32 -0.38 13.46
N GLN A 103 6.26 -1.31 13.66
CA GLN A 103 6.10 -2.73 13.34
C GLN A 103 6.31 -3.57 14.62
N GLU A 104 5.94 -4.84 14.55
CA GLU A 104 6.28 -5.83 15.58
C GLU A 104 7.80 -5.94 15.78
N PRO A 105 8.29 -6.35 16.98
CA PRO A 105 9.71 -6.35 17.31
C PRO A 105 10.60 -7.07 16.29
N GLY A 106 10.21 -8.26 15.83
CA GLY A 106 10.97 -9.07 14.87
C GLY A 106 11.19 -8.34 13.52
N PRO A 107 10.12 -7.98 12.79
CA PRO A 107 10.21 -7.20 11.57
C PRO A 107 10.94 -5.86 11.76
N ALA A 108 10.70 -5.16 12.87
CA ALA A 108 11.37 -3.90 13.18
C ALA A 108 12.90 -4.08 13.30
N ASP A 109 13.36 -5.15 13.95
CA ASP A 109 14.79 -5.48 14.06
C ASP A 109 15.43 -5.80 12.71
N VAL A 110 14.72 -6.53 11.84
CA VAL A 110 15.17 -6.76 10.46
C VAL A 110 15.35 -5.44 9.71
N MET A 111 14.37 -4.54 9.82
CA MET A 111 14.44 -3.22 9.16
C MET A 111 15.60 -2.37 9.70
N ARG A 112 15.86 -2.39 11.01
CA ARG A 112 17.01 -1.69 11.61
C ARG A 112 18.34 -2.23 11.09
N ARG A 113 18.51 -3.56 11.06
CA ARG A 113 19.73 -4.19 10.52
C ARG A 113 19.91 -3.84 9.04
N ARG A 114 18.84 -3.93 8.25
CA ARG A 114 18.86 -3.59 6.82
C ARG A 114 19.19 -2.13 6.57
N ALA A 115 18.65 -1.21 7.37
CA ALA A 115 19.03 0.20 7.31
C ALA A 115 20.54 0.37 7.58
N CYS A 116 21.05 -0.26 8.64
CA CYS A 116 22.47 -0.24 9.00
C CYS A 116 23.37 -0.78 7.87
N ASP A 117 23.04 -1.95 7.31
CA ASP A 117 23.77 -2.58 6.20
C ASP A 117 23.80 -1.69 4.94
N ARG A 118 22.77 -0.85 4.77
CA ARG A 118 22.65 0.11 3.66
C ARG A 118 23.21 1.49 3.99
N GLY A 119 23.82 1.66 5.18
CA GLY A 119 24.42 2.92 5.62
C GLY A 119 23.40 4.04 5.89
N THR A 120 22.18 3.69 6.31
CA THR A 120 21.14 4.64 6.72
C THR A 120 20.52 4.24 8.06
N THR A 121 19.58 5.03 8.56
CA THR A 121 18.78 4.73 9.75
C THR A 121 17.30 4.76 9.37
N VAL A 122 16.52 3.90 10.04
CA VAL A 122 15.06 3.89 9.89
C VAL A 122 14.40 4.56 11.10
N THR A 123 13.57 5.55 10.83
CA THR A 123 12.73 6.21 11.84
C THR A 123 11.34 5.59 11.83
N PHE A 124 10.87 5.16 13.01
CA PHE A 124 9.53 4.60 13.16
C PHE A 124 8.52 5.69 13.52
N VAL A 125 7.48 5.82 12.70
CA VAL A 125 6.44 6.85 12.76
C VAL A 125 5.22 6.29 13.48
N SER A 126 4.76 7.00 14.52
CA SER A 126 3.49 6.75 15.19
C SER A 126 2.35 7.53 14.50
N ALA A 127 1.11 7.13 14.76
CA ALA A 127 -0.04 7.89 14.30
C ALA A 127 -0.02 9.29 14.95
N ASN A 128 -0.15 10.33 14.12
CA ASN A 128 -0.31 11.70 14.57
C ASN A 128 -1.79 11.95 14.88
N GLU A 129 -2.12 12.02 16.17
CA GLU A 129 -3.49 12.24 16.63
C GLU A 129 -4.03 13.65 16.34
N ASN A 130 -3.18 14.59 15.90
CA ASN A 130 -3.63 15.90 15.43
C ASN A 130 -4.13 15.86 13.97
N LEU A 131 -3.90 14.76 13.25
CA LEU A 131 -4.50 14.51 11.93
C LEU A 131 -5.95 14.02 12.13
N GLN A 132 -6.80 14.89 12.67
CA GLN A 132 -8.24 14.63 12.79
C GLN A 132 -9.06 15.71 12.09
N PRO A 133 -9.27 15.59 10.78
CA PRO A 133 -10.26 16.39 10.08
C PRO A 133 -11.49 15.51 9.93
N ASP A 134 -12.43 15.65 10.85
CA ASP A 134 -13.87 15.51 10.61
C ASP A 134 -14.29 14.48 9.53
N ALA A 135 -14.51 13.23 9.96
CA ALA A 135 -15.37 12.22 9.33
C ALA A 135 -15.01 11.67 7.92
N GLY A 136 -13.81 11.90 7.40
CA GLY A 136 -13.34 11.29 6.15
C GLY A 136 -12.66 9.92 6.30
N VAL A 137 -11.87 9.52 5.29
CA VAL A 137 -11.05 8.29 5.30
C VAL A 137 -10.03 8.28 6.46
N LEU A 138 -9.58 9.45 6.92
CA LEU A 138 -8.73 9.61 8.11
C LEU A 138 -9.48 9.35 9.43
N GLY A 139 -10.79 9.13 9.43
CA GLY A 139 -11.48 8.56 10.59
C GLY A 139 -11.01 7.12 10.91
N VAL A 140 -10.40 6.44 9.94
CA VAL A 140 -9.88 5.08 10.07
C VAL A 140 -8.44 5.10 10.58
N ALA A 141 -8.15 4.35 11.65
CA ALA A 141 -6.85 4.37 12.33
C ALA A 141 -5.67 4.03 11.40
N VAL A 142 -5.79 2.98 10.58
CA VAL A 142 -4.75 2.62 9.61
C VAL A 142 -4.50 3.72 8.57
N GLN A 143 -5.53 4.48 8.19
CA GLN A 143 -5.37 5.58 7.24
C GLN A 143 -4.76 6.82 7.88
N ARG A 144 -5.04 7.11 9.16
CA ARG A 144 -4.28 8.14 9.91
C ARG A 144 -2.80 7.78 10.00
N LEU A 145 -2.49 6.52 10.26
CA LEU A 145 -1.10 6.05 10.33
C LEU A 145 -0.40 6.19 8.98
N ASN A 146 -1.06 5.80 7.88
CA ASN A 146 -0.56 6.01 6.52
C ASN A 146 -0.33 7.50 6.21
N CYS A 147 -1.28 8.36 6.60
CA CYS A 147 -1.14 9.81 6.43
C CYS A 147 0.00 10.39 7.27
N SER A 148 0.24 9.84 8.47
CA SER A 148 1.35 10.24 9.33
C SER A 148 2.69 9.89 8.69
N LEU A 149 2.81 8.69 8.11
CA LEU A 149 3.98 8.31 7.33
C LEU A 149 4.16 9.24 6.12
N ALA A 150 3.09 9.47 5.34
CA ALA A 150 3.13 10.34 4.16
C ALA A 150 3.58 11.76 4.50
N LEU A 151 3.14 12.30 5.64
CA LEU A 151 3.56 13.62 6.12
C LEU A 151 5.06 13.68 6.42
N GLU A 152 5.62 12.66 7.09
CA GLU A 152 7.06 12.61 7.36
C GLU A 152 7.89 12.46 6.09
N LEU A 153 7.40 11.67 5.11
CA LEU A 153 8.02 11.58 3.79
C LEU A 153 7.99 12.93 3.05
N ALA A 154 6.86 13.63 3.07
CA ALA A 154 6.71 14.93 2.41
C ALA A 154 7.61 16.00 3.05
N LYS A 155 7.66 16.06 4.39
CA LYS A 155 8.58 16.96 5.12
C LYS A 155 10.03 16.69 4.74
N ALA A 156 10.46 15.42 4.77
CA ALA A 156 11.83 15.04 4.42
C ALA A 156 12.16 15.39 2.96
N PHE A 157 11.23 15.19 2.04
CA PHE A 157 11.40 15.59 0.65
C PHE A 157 11.57 17.11 0.50
N VAL A 158 10.69 17.90 1.11
CA VAL A 158 10.75 19.37 1.07
C VAL A 158 12.04 19.89 1.69
N SER A 159 12.43 19.39 2.87
CA SER A 159 13.69 19.78 3.51
C SER A 159 14.92 19.46 2.64
N ALA A 160 14.90 18.36 1.88
CA ALA A 160 16.01 17.98 1.01
C ALA A 160 16.06 18.77 -0.31
N LYS A 161 14.90 19.17 -0.86
CA LYS A 161 14.79 19.83 -2.18
C LYS A 161 14.62 21.34 -2.12
N SER A 162 14.08 21.85 -1.02
CA SER A 162 13.94 23.27 -0.75
C SER A 162 14.25 23.55 0.73
N PRO A 163 15.53 23.59 1.12
CA PRO A 163 15.94 23.69 2.54
C PRO A 163 15.44 24.95 3.27
N CYS A 164 15.10 26.01 2.53
CA CYS A 164 14.54 27.25 3.08
C CYS A 164 13.01 27.24 3.14
N SER A 165 12.35 26.17 2.70
CA SER A 165 10.91 25.99 2.73
C SER A 165 10.52 25.00 3.81
N ILE A 166 9.37 25.24 4.41
CA ILE A 166 8.71 24.30 5.33
C ILE A 166 7.29 24.08 4.83
N LEU A 167 6.74 22.88 5.06
CA LEU A 167 5.32 22.65 4.89
C LEU A 167 4.59 23.39 6.01
N SER A 168 3.78 24.38 5.65
CA SER A 168 2.92 25.08 6.60
C SER A 168 1.72 24.20 7.00
N ASP A 169 1.05 24.55 8.10
CA ASP A 169 -0.17 23.86 8.51
C ASP A 169 -1.26 23.94 7.43
N GLU A 170 -1.33 25.05 6.69
CA GLU A 170 -2.27 25.23 5.57
C GLU A 170 -1.96 24.30 4.40
N ASP A 171 -0.67 24.11 4.05
CA ASP A 171 -0.25 23.16 3.01
C ASP A 171 -0.66 21.73 3.38
N ILE A 172 -0.46 21.37 4.65
CA ILE A 172 -0.80 20.05 5.19
C ILE A 172 -2.33 19.85 5.18
N GLN A 173 -3.10 20.82 5.67
CA GLN A 173 -4.55 20.75 5.69
C GLN A 173 -5.14 20.69 4.28
N THR A 174 -4.60 21.47 3.34
CA THR A 174 -5.01 21.44 1.93
C THR A 174 -4.69 20.07 1.31
N GLY A 175 -3.48 19.54 1.49
CA GLY A 175 -3.13 18.20 1.01
C GLY A 175 -4.01 17.10 1.59
N ILE A 176 -4.40 17.21 2.86
CA ILE A 176 -5.29 16.27 3.54
C ILE A 176 -6.75 16.39 3.05
N ARG A 177 -7.23 17.61 2.81
CA ARG A 177 -8.60 17.85 2.33
C ARG A 177 -8.78 17.37 0.90
N ASP A 178 -7.77 17.56 0.06
CA ASP A 178 -7.89 17.40 -1.39
C ASP A 178 -7.51 15.99 -1.86
N PHE A 179 -6.88 15.15 -1.01
CA PHE A 179 -6.59 13.77 -1.40
C PHE A 179 -7.84 12.89 -1.38
N PHE A 180 -7.90 11.96 -2.32
CA PHE A 180 -8.95 10.96 -2.41
C PHE A 180 -8.36 9.59 -2.74
N LEU A 181 -8.79 8.55 -2.03
CA LEU A 181 -8.29 7.19 -2.24
C LEU A 181 -9.41 6.29 -2.75
N LEU A 182 -9.48 6.13 -4.07
CA LEU A 182 -10.48 5.28 -4.74
C LEU A 182 -10.38 3.83 -4.25
N GLY A 183 -11.53 3.25 -3.90
CA GLY A 183 -11.62 1.86 -3.46
C GLY A 183 -10.99 1.56 -2.10
N ARG A 184 -10.76 2.56 -1.25
CA ARG A 184 -10.29 2.37 0.14
C ARG A 184 -11.16 3.17 1.10
N PHE A 185 -11.88 2.46 1.96
CA PHE A 185 -12.85 3.04 2.90
C PHE A 185 -13.74 4.10 2.23
N GLN A 186 -14.11 3.84 0.97
CA GLN A 186 -14.81 4.81 0.13
C GLN A 186 -16.31 4.66 0.34
N VAL A 187 -16.97 5.76 0.71
CA VAL A 187 -18.44 5.84 0.76
C VAL A 187 -18.95 6.50 -0.51
N ILE A 188 -19.83 5.82 -1.25
CA ILE A 188 -20.50 6.38 -2.43
C ILE A 188 -22.00 6.41 -2.16
N CYS A 189 -22.57 7.62 -2.12
CA CYS A 189 -24.01 7.81 -1.97
C CYS A 189 -24.65 7.97 -3.35
N ASN A 190 -25.63 7.11 -3.67
CA ASN A 190 -26.38 7.15 -4.93
C ASN A 190 -27.87 6.97 -4.64
N GLY A 191 -28.59 8.08 -4.51
CA GLY A 191 -30.00 8.08 -4.12
C GLY A 191 -30.22 7.39 -2.77
N ASN A 192 -31.03 6.33 -2.77
CA ASN A 192 -31.32 5.53 -1.58
C ASN A 192 -30.34 4.36 -1.37
N LEU A 193 -29.18 4.39 -2.03
CA LEU A 193 -28.11 3.41 -1.86
C LEU A 193 -26.86 4.09 -1.32
N GLN A 194 -26.22 3.41 -0.38
CA GLN A 194 -24.91 3.79 0.13
C GLN A 194 -23.96 2.61 -0.05
N TRP A 195 -22.93 2.82 -0.85
CA TRP A 195 -21.89 1.82 -1.11
C TRP A 195 -20.70 2.07 -0.21
N PHE A 196 -20.24 1.00 0.44
CA PHE A 196 -19.02 0.98 1.23
C PHE A 196 -18.02 0.12 0.47
N VAL A 197 -17.09 0.78 -0.24
CA VAL A 197 -16.19 0.13 -1.20
C VAL A 197 -14.79 0.05 -0.60
N ASP A 198 -14.25 -1.16 -0.49
CA ASP A 198 -12.85 -1.40 -0.11
C ASP A 198 -12.26 -2.57 -0.91
N GLY A 199 -11.04 -2.39 -1.43
CA GLY A 199 -10.25 -3.43 -2.11
C GLY A 199 -9.46 -4.34 -1.15
N ALA A 200 -9.94 -4.57 0.07
CA ALA A 200 -9.30 -5.40 1.07
C ALA A 200 -9.18 -6.84 0.56
N HIS A 201 -7.98 -7.41 0.63
CA HIS A 201 -7.66 -8.69 -0.02
C HIS A 201 -6.66 -9.55 0.76
N ASN A 202 -6.39 -9.18 2.01
CA ASN A 202 -5.67 -9.98 2.99
C ASN A 202 -6.41 -9.90 4.33
N THR A 203 -6.09 -10.79 5.27
CA THR A 203 -6.83 -10.91 6.54
C THR A 203 -6.81 -9.64 7.38
N LEU A 204 -5.69 -8.91 7.40
CA LEU A 204 -5.52 -7.65 8.13
C LEU A 204 -6.39 -6.53 7.54
N SER A 205 -6.29 -6.29 6.23
CA SER A 205 -7.08 -5.24 5.56
C SER A 205 -8.57 -5.52 5.60
N LEU A 206 -8.97 -6.80 5.51
CA LEU A 206 -10.37 -7.20 5.53
C LEU A 206 -11.01 -6.98 6.89
N GLU A 207 -10.26 -7.23 7.96
CA GLU A 207 -10.70 -6.92 9.32
C GLU A 207 -10.95 -5.42 9.50
N GLU A 208 -10.03 -4.57 9.06
CA GLU A 208 -10.19 -3.11 9.19
C GLU A 208 -11.35 -2.58 8.33
N ALA A 209 -11.52 -3.09 7.11
CA ALA A 209 -12.67 -2.76 6.26
C ALA A 209 -14.00 -3.19 6.90
N ALA A 210 -14.06 -4.38 7.49
CA ALA A 210 -15.25 -4.86 8.18
C ALA A 210 -15.58 -4.02 9.42
N LYS A 211 -14.59 -3.72 10.28
CA LYS A 211 -14.77 -2.83 11.44
C LYS A 211 -15.27 -1.45 11.01
N TRP A 212 -14.70 -0.89 9.96
CA TRP A 212 -15.13 0.39 9.40
C TRP A 212 -16.60 0.34 8.93
N PHE A 213 -16.98 -0.68 8.15
CA PHE A 213 -18.35 -0.85 7.68
C PHE A 213 -19.34 -1.00 8.85
N VAL A 214 -19.03 -1.84 9.83
CA VAL A 214 -19.87 -2.00 11.03
C VAL A 214 -20.01 -0.66 11.76
N LYS A 215 -18.89 0.02 12.03
CA LYS A 215 -18.90 1.33 12.72
C LYS A 215 -19.68 2.38 11.96
N ALA A 216 -19.64 2.38 10.63
CA ALA A 216 -20.35 3.36 9.82
C ALA A 216 -21.85 3.06 9.68
N THR A 217 -22.27 1.81 9.89
CA THR A 217 -23.67 1.37 9.72
C THR A 217 -24.40 1.06 11.03
N THR A 218 -23.72 1.22 12.18
CA THR A 218 -24.28 0.94 13.53
C THR A 218 -24.87 2.18 14.25
N PRO A 219 -24.28 3.40 14.21
CA PRO A 219 -24.83 4.56 14.92
C PRO A 219 -25.92 5.26 14.09
N GLY A 220 -27.11 5.44 14.68
CA GLY A 220 -28.18 6.29 14.12
C GLY A 220 -29.39 5.51 13.60
N ARG A 221 -30.31 5.20 14.52
CA ARG A 221 -31.66 4.65 14.34
C ARG A 221 -32.38 5.05 13.05
N ASN A 222 -32.12 4.35 11.95
CA ASN A 222 -33.12 4.12 10.92
C ASN A 222 -33.06 2.64 10.55
N ASN A 223 -33.94 1.86 11.17
CA ASN A 223 -34.03 0.40 11.01
C ASN A 223 -34.55 -0.02 9.62
N SER A 224 -34.57 0.91 8.65
CA SER A 224 -35.12 0.76 7.31
C SER A 224 -34.07 0.38 6.26
N TRP A 225 -32.78 0.49 6.57
CA TRP A 225 -31.72 0.16 5.62
C TRP A 225 -31.42 -1.33 5.63
N CYS A 226 -31.56 -1.98 4.47
CA CYS A 226 -31.07 -3.34 4.25
C CYS A 226 -29.54 -3.28 4.07
N ARG A 227 -28.79 -4.00 4.91
CA ARG A 227 -27.33 -4.12 4.82
C ARG A 227 -27.00 -5.38 4.04
N ALA A 228 -26.25 -5.20 2.96
CA ALA A 228 -25.74 -6.29 2.15
C ALA A 228 -24.22 -6.26 2.15
N VAL A 229 -23.61 -7.43 2.22
CA VAL A 229 -22.18 -7.63 1.96
C VAL A 229 -22.04 -8.25 0.58
N ILE A 230 -21.28 -7.60 -0.30
CA ILE A 230 -20.90 -8.14 -1.60
C ILE A 230 -19.41 -8.45 -1.53
N PHE A 231 -19.06 -9.72 -1.70
CA PHE A 231 -17.68 -10.18 -1.61
C PHE A 231 -17.26 -10.84 -2.92
N SER A 232 -16.12 -10.41 -3.46
CA SER A 232 -15.50 -10.99 -4.64
C SER A 232 -14.04 -11.28 -4.36
N HIS A 233 -13.59 -12.47 -4.73
CA HIS A 233 -12.19 -12.88 -4.63
C HIS A 233 -11.75 -13.49 -5.95
N HIS A 234 -10.59 -13.06 -6.42
CA HIS A 234 -9.95 -13.64 -7.60
C HIS A 234 -8.44 -13.57 -7.42
N SER A 235 -7.90 -14.62 -6.80
CA SER A 235 -6.46 -14.81 -6.66
C SER A 235 -6.16 -16.30 -6.55
N GLN A 236 -5.17 -16.75 -7.33
CA GLN A 236 -4.64 -18.11 -7.25
C GLN A 236 -3.66 -18.28 -6.07
N GLY A 237 -3.15 -17.18 -5.50
CA GLY A 237 -2.12 -17.19 -4.46
C GLY A 237 -2.63 -16.90 -3.04
N ARG A 238 -3.95 -16.74 -2.85
CA ARG A 238 -4.56 -16.40 -1.56
C ARG A 238 -5.78 -17.27 -1.29
N ASP A 239 -5.89 -17.76 -0.06
CA ASP A 239 -7.00 -18.60 0.36
C ASP A 239 -8.28 -17.77 0.53
N GLY A 240 -9.21 -17.92 -0.41
CA GLY A 240 -10.51 -17.24 -0.36
C GLY A 240 -11.37 -17.68 0.83
N LEU A 241 -11.23 -18.92 1.30
CA LEU A 241 -11.97 -19.42 2.45
C LEU A 241 -11.47 -18.76 3.72
N GLU A 242 -10.15 -18.64 3.90
CA GLU A 242 -9.55 -17.92 5.04
C GLU A 242 -10.04 -16.47 5.11
N LEU A 243 -10.11 -15.77 3.97
CA LEU A 243 -10.62 -14.41 3.90
C LEU A 243 -12.10 -14.33 4.31
N VAL A 244 -12.96 -15.19 3.75
CA VAL A 244 -14.40 -15.20 4.09
C VAL A 244 -14.62 -15.56 5.57
N GLN A 245 -13.86 -16.52 6.10
CA GLN A 245 -13.89 -16.87 7.52
C GLN A 245 -13.47 -15.69 8.39
N ARG A 246 -12.41 -14.97 8.03
CA ARG A 246 -11.97 -13.78 8.76
C ARG A 246 -13.05 -12.69 8.76
N LEU A 247 -13.66 -12.43 7.60
CA LEU A 247 -14.77 -11.48 7.50
C LEU A 247 -15.93 -11.88 8.42
N ALA A 248 -16.37 -13.13 8.36
CA ALA A 248 -17.45 -13.64 9.21
C ALA A 248 -17.12 -13.50 10.71
N GLN A 249 -15.90 -13.86 11.13
CA GLN A 249 -15.46 -13.73 12.52
C GLN A 249 -15.53 -12.29 13.02
N VAL A 250 -15.09 -11.33 12.19
CA VAL A 250 -15.08 -9.90 12.56
C VAL A 250 -16.50 -9.35 12.65
N LEU A 251 -17.39 -9.71 11.72
CA LEU A 251 -18.80 -9.31 11.80
C LEU A 251 -19.49 -9.89 13.05
N CYS A 252 -19.28 -11.18 13.32
CA CYS A 252 -19.82 -11.85 14.51
C CYS A 252 -19.30 -11.25 15.81
N SER A 253 -18.01 -10.93 15.92
CA SER A 253 -17.43 -10.35 17.14
C SER A 253 -17.95 -8.95 17.47
N HIS A 254 -18.53 -8.27 16.48
CA HIS A 254 -19.19 -6.97 16.64
C HIS A 254 -20.72 -7.08 16.71
N ASN A 255 -21.29 -8.28 16.91
CA ASN A 255 -22.73 -8.55 16.92
C ASN A 255 -23.46 -8.01 15.67
N PHE A 256 -22.79 -8.05 14.52
CA PHE A 256 -23.33 -7.55 13.26
C PHE A 256 -23.66 -8.72 12.33
N SER A 257 -24.89 -8.74 11.81
CA SER A 257 -25.36 -9.73 10.84
C SER A 257 -26.00 -9.01 9.65
N PRO A 258 -25.37 -9.02 8.46
CA PRO A 258 -25.97 -8.42 7.28
C PRO A 258 -27.20 -9.23 6.83
N GLU A 259 -28.25 -8.56 6.36
CA GLU A 259 -29.46 -9.23 5.86
C GLU A 259 -29.20 -10.01 4.57
N ARG A 260 -28.17 -9.64 3.81
CA ARG A 260 -27.77 -10.34 2.58
C ARG A 260 -26.27 -10.46 2.48
N VAL A 261 -25.81 -11.63 2.02
CA VAL A 261 -24.43 -11.85 1.61
C VAL A 261 -24.44 -12.35 0.18
N ILE A 262 -23.73 -11.66 -0.69
CA ILE A 262 -23.64 -11.95 -2.12
C ILE A 262 -22.18 -12.27 -2.43
N PHE A 263 -21.92 -13.53 -2.77
CA PHE A 263 -20.64 -13.93 -3.33
C PHE A 263 -20.69 -13.78 -4.84
N THR A 264 -19.74 -13.05 -5.40
CA THR A 264 -19.65 -12.84 -6.84
C THR A 264 -18.22 -13.05 -7.32
N THR A 265 -18.09 -13.27 -8.62
CA THR A 265 -16.84 -13.04 -9.34
C THR A 265 -16.97 -11.74 -10.12
N TYR A 266 -15.85 -11.11 -10.46
CA TYR A 266 -15.84 -10.14 -11.54
C TYR A 266 -15.43 -10.89 -12.81
N LYS A 267 -16.23 -10.79 -13.88
CA LYS A 267 -15.75 -11.15 -15.21
C LYS A 267 -14.88 -9.99 -15.67
N HIS A 268 -13.58 -10.23 -15.87
CA HIS A 268 -12.85 -9.41 -16.83
C HIS A 268 -13.60 -9.60 -18.15
N THR A 269 -14.35 -8.58 -18.59
CA THR A 269 -14.72 -8.55 -19.99
C THR A 269 -13.41 -8.30 -20.71
N ASP A 270 -12.96 -9.27 -21.50
CA ASP A 270 -11.83 -9.13 -22.40
C ASP A 270 -12.16 -8.06 -23.44
N ALA A 271 -12.12 -6.80 -23.02
CA ALA A 271 -12.18 -5.64 -23.91
C ALA A 271 -10.78 -5.41 -24.49
N ALA A 272 -10.24 -6.43 -25.14
CA ALA A 272 -9.24 -6.40 -26.21
C ALA A 272 -8.78 -7.84 -26.47
N GLY A 273 -9.21 -8.41 -27.60
CA GLY A 273 -8.70 -9.67 -28.11
C GLY A 273 -7.22 -9.57 -28.50
N ILE A 274 -6.33 -9.67 -27.51
CA ILE A 274 -4.93 -10.02 -27.71
C ILE A 274 -4.72 -11.29 -26.89
N SER A 275 -4.93 -12.43 -27.56
CA SER A 275 -4.50 -13.74 -27.09
C SER A 275 -2.99 -13.72 -26.83
N GLU A 276 -2.58 -14.22 -25.66
CA GLU A 276 -1.21 -14.69 -25.42
C GLU A 276 -0.80 -15.79 -26.40
#